data_AF-A0AAX0UAD0-F1
#
_entry.id   AF-A0AAX0UAD0-F1
#
_cell.length_a   1.000
_cell.length_b   1.000
_cell.length_c   1.000
_cell.angle_alpha   90.00
_cell.angle_beta   90.00
_cell.angle_gamma   90.00
#
_symmetry.space_group_name_H-M   'P 1'
#
loop_
_entity.id
_entity.type
_entity.pdbx_description
1 polymer ?
#
loop_
_entity_poly.entity_id
_entity_poly.type
_entity_poly.pdbx_seq_one_letter_code
_entity_poly.pdbx_strand_id
1 'polypeptide(L)'
;MASMNDIALTEEHRDALQEISNIGMGRAGAALAKLLGAFVTLSVPDIKLVSARELLDELQRCERRADMPRPVRQSFQSDICGEALVLFGSDGRRELKELMGYDDATDDIEDEALSDIASLLVGACVHSVFEQLDRRLTFLRPTFVPPGSLASALGDERLGRWDVALLLEVHFTLEHGGFVAKLVMLLPDAAIHKMKAALEQFLDAL
;
A
#
# COMPACT_ATOMS: atom_id res chain seq x y z
N MET A 1 23.81 10.72 -13.01
CA MET A 1 22.69 9.84 -13.42
C MET A 1 23.03 8.47 -12.85
N ALA A 2 22.33 8.04 -11.81
CA ALA A 2 22.48 6.66 -11.31
C ALA A 2 22.00 5.72 -12.41
N SER A 3 22.73 4.65 -12.65
CA SER A 3 22.29 3.64 -13.64
C SER A 3 21.14 2.83 -13.03
N MET A 4 20.25 2.28 -13.86
CA MET A 4 19.15 1.41 -13.40
C MET A 4 19.65 0.18 -12.60
N ASN A 5 20.96 -0.14 -12.69
CA ASN A 5 21.62 -1.15 -11.88
C ASN A 5 21.91 -0.73 -10.43
N ASP A 6 22.04 0.57 -10.11
CA ASP A 6 22.33 1.02 -8.73
C ASP A 6 21.07 0.99 -7.84
N ILE A 7 19.90 1.09 -8.47
CA ILE A 7 18.57 1.09 -7.81
C ILE A 7 18.02 -0.34 -7.69
N ALA A 8 18.55 -1.29 -8.47
CA ALA A 8 18.06 -2.66 -8.46
C ALA A 8 18.30 -3.33 -7.09
N LEU A 9 17.20 -3.79 -6.48
CA LEU A 9 17.27 -4.72 -5.35
C LEU A 9 17.83 -6.06 -5.84
N THR A 10 18.68 -6.72 -5.05
CA THR A 10 19.14 -8.09 -5.31
C THR A 10 18.00 -9.06 -5.03
N GLU A 11 18.18 -10.34 -5.38
CA GLU A 11 17.25 -11.41 -5.00
C GLU A 11 17.15 -11.50 -3.47
N GLU A 12 18.29 -11.50 -2.79
CA GLU A 12 18.38 -11.50 -1.32
C GLU A 12 17.66 -10.32 -0.66
N HIS A 13 17.76 -9.10 -1.23
CA HIS A 13 16.99 -7.95 -0.73
C HIS A 13 15.48 -8.11 -0.92
N ARG A 14 15.04 -8.74 -2.02
CA ARG A 14 13.62 -9.02 -2.26
C ARG A 14 13.10 -10.09 -1.31
N ASP A 15 13.89 -11.14 -1.09
CA ASP A 15 13.55 -12.23 -0.16
C ASP A 15 13.45 -11.69 1.28
N ALA A 16 14.42 -10.88 1.71
CA ALA A 16 14.41 -10.22 3.01
C ALA A 16 13.19 -9.32 3.19
N LEU A 17 12.88 -8.47 2.19
CA LEU A 17 11.67 -7.65 2.23
C LEU A 17 10.41 -8.51 2.28
N GLN A 18 10.37 -9.62 1.55
CA GLN A 18 9.20 -10.50 1.53
C GLN A 18 9.02 -11.19 2.88
N GLU A 19 10.09 -11.63 3.53
CA GLU A 19 10.06 -12.21 4.87
C GLU A 19 9.66 -11.18 5.92
N ILE A 20 10.28 -10.00 5.93
CA ILE A 20 9.92 -8.87 6.81
C ILE A 20 8.44 -8.53 6.63
N SER A 21 8.00 -8.40 5.38
CA SER A 21 6.62 -8.05 5.08
C SER A 21 5.66 -9.17 5.49
N ASN A 22 6.03 -10.44 5.31
CA ASN A 22 5.23 -11.59 5.73
C ASN A 22 5.06 -11.65 7.26
N ILE A 23 6.13 -11.42 8.03
CA ILE A 23 6.06 -11.27 9.49
C ILE A 23 5.11 -10.13 9.85
N GLY A 24 5.22 -9.02 9.13
CA GLY A 24 4.36 -7.87 9.36
C GLY A 24 2.90 -8.09 9.00
N MET A 25 2.62 -8.89 7.98
CA MET A 25 1.25 -9.24 7.59
C MET A 25 0.54 -10.02 8.68
N GLY A 26 1.20 -10.94 9.39
CA GLY A 26 0.57 -11.66 10.51
C GLY A 26 0.10 -10.71 11.61
N ARG A 27 0.93 -9.71 11.97
CA ARG A 27 0.58 -8.68 12.96
C ARG A 27 -0.50 -7.74 12.45
N ALA A 28 -0.42 -7.36 11.17
CA ALA A 28 -1.42 -6.52 10.54
C ALA A 28 -2.78 -7.20 10.46
N GLY A 29 -2.83 -8.48 10.08
CA GLY A 29 -4.05 -9.28 10.01
C GLY A 29 -4.74 -9.38 11.37
N ALA A 30 -3.99 -9.62 12.44
CA ALA A 30 -4.54 -9.64 13.80
C ALA A 30 -5.11 -8.27 14.24
N ALA A 31 -4.42 -7.17 13.92
CA ALA A 31 -4.88 -5.82 14.22
C ALA A 31 -6.17 -5.48 13.45
N LEU A 32 -6.22 -5.82 12.17
CA LEU A 32 -7.38 -5.62 11.30
C LEU A 32 -8.56 -6.48 11.74
N ALA A 33 -8.32 -7.74 12.09
CA ALA A 33 -9.38 -8.65 12.54
C ALA A 33 -10.04 -8.16 13.83
N LYS A 34 -9.25 -7.65 14.79
CA LYS A 34 -9.77 -7.03 16.01
C LYS A 34 -10.61 -5.79 15.72
N LEU A 35 -10.20 -4.99 14.74
CA LEU A 35 -10.86 -3.73 14.41
C LEU A 35 -12.16 -3.95 13.65
N LEU A 36 -12.13 -4.83 12.65
CA LEU A 36 -13.28 -5.14 11.79
C LEU A 36 -14.26 -6.12 12.44
N GLY A 37 -13.88 -6.73 13.58
CA GLY A 37 -14.70 -7.75 14.25
C GLY A 37 -14.89 -9.02 13.40
N ALA A 38 -14.05 -9.22 12.39
CA ALA A 38 -14.15 -10.29 11.40
C ALA A 38 -12.77 -10.91 11.17
N PHE A 39 -12.71 -12.20 10.82
CA PHE A 39 -11.43 -12.82 10.49
C PHE A 39 -10.94 -12.30 9.13
N VAL A 40 -9.66 -11.89 9.12
CA VAL A 40 -8.98 -11.31 7.96
C VAL A 40 -7.88 -12.26 7.51
N THR A 41 -7.85 -12.53 6.22
CA THR A 41 -6.73 -13.21 5.57
C THR A 41 -5.95 -12.19 4.74
N LEU A 42 -4.63 -12.14 4.94
CA LEU A 42 -3.70 -11.36 4.14
C LEU A 42 -2.84 -12.33 3.30
N SER A 43 -2.64 -12.02 2.03
CA SER A 43 -1.70 -12.74 1.20
C SER A 43 -0.25 -12.43 1.61
N VAL A 44 0.66 -13.33 1.22
CA VAL A 44 2.09 -12.98 1.20
C VAL A 44 2.26 -11.81 0.22
N PRO A 45 2.99 -10.74 0.61
CA PRO A 45 3.20 -9.58 -0.25
C PRO A 45 4.04 -9.94 -1.48
N ASP A 46 3.64 -9.46 -2.65
CA ASP A 46 4.41 -9.59 -3.89
C ASP A 46 5.24 -8.32 -4.11
N ILE A 47 6.55 -8.48 -4.29
CA ILE A 47 7.53 -7.40 -4.30
C ILE A 47 8.12 -7.26 -5.69
N LYS A 48 7.85 -6.11 -6.32
CA LYS A 48 8.29 -5.84 -7.69
C LYS A 48 8.96 -4.49 -7.79
N LEU A 49 10.08 -4.45 -8.48
CA LEU A 49 10.64 -3.20 -8.96
C LEU A 49 9.95 -2.91 -10.30
N VAL A 50 9.19 -1.82 -10.37
CA VAL A 50 8.43 -1.45 -11.57
C VAL A 50 8.86 -0.07 -12.05
N SER A 51 8.85 0.13 -13.37
CA SER A 51 9.00 1.47 -13.92
C SER A 51 7.75 2.30 -13.64
N ALA A 52 7.88 3.63 -13.61
CA ALA A 52 6.71 4.50 -13.45
C ALA A 52 5.64 4.29 -14.54
N ARG A 53 6.05 3.87 -15.75
CA ARG A 53 5.12 3.55 -16.83
C ARG A 53 4.30 2.29 -16.54
N GLU A 54 4.95 1.22 -16.06
CA GLU A 54 4.25 -0.02 -15.70
C GLU A 54 3.29 0.19 -14.53
N LEU A 55 3.72 0.98 -13.54
CA LEU A 55 2.87 1.39 -12.42
C LEU A 55 1.63 2.17 -12.91
N LEU A 56 1.84 3.13 -13.82
CA LEU A 56 0.76 3.91 -14.41
C LEU A 56 -0.24 3.03 -15.16
N ASP A 57 0.24 2.10 -15.97
CA ASP A 57 -0.59 1.19 -16.73
C ASP A 57 -1.45 0.30 -15.80
N GLU A 58 -0.88 -0.18 -14.70
CA GLU A 58 -1.59 -1.00 -13.72
C GLU A 58 -2.68 -0.20 -12.98
N LEU A 59 -2.35 1.02 -12.54
CA LEU A 59 -3.31 1.86 -11.84
C LEU A 59 -4.46 2.34 -12.74
N GLN A 60 -4.17 2.65 -14.01
CA GLN A 60 -5.20 3.00 -14.99
C GLN A 60 -6.16 1.85 -15.33
N ARG A 61 -5.76 0.59 -15.13
CA ARG A 61 -6.69 -0.54 -15.27
C ARG A 61 -7.70 -0.58 -14.13
N CYS A 62 -7.29 -0.16 -12.93
CA CYS A 62 -8.17 -0.07 -11.77
C CYS A 62 -9.17 1.10 -11.89
N GLU A 63 -8.75 2.28 -12.37
CA GLU A 63 -9.62 3.45 -12.51
C GLU A 63 -10.72 3.31 -13.58
N ARG A 64 -10.54 2.43 -14.57
CA ARG A 64 -11.46 2.30 -15.73
C ARG A 64 -12.79 1.61 -15.43
N ARG A 65 -13.00 1.12 -14.20
CA ARG A 65 -14.23 0.46 -13.79
C ARG A 65 -15.06 1.44 -12.97
N ALA A 66 -16.17 1.90 -13.52
CA ALA A 66 -17.03 2.93 -12.92
C ALA A 66 -17.60 2.53 -11.55
N ASP A 67 -17.68 1.23 -11.31
CA ASP A 67 -18.26 0.57 -10.15
C ASP A 67 -17.23 0.32 -9.02
N MET A 68 -15.97 0.74 -9.21
CA MET A 68 -14.93 0.60 -8.19
C MET A 68 -14.92 1.80 -7.23
N PRO A 69 -14.68 1.59 -5.92
CA PRO A 69 -14.48 2.68 -4.99
C PRO A 69 -13.22 3.48 -5.33
N ARG A 70 -13.22 4.77 -4.98
CA ARG A 70 -12.08 5.66 -5.27
C ARG A 70 -10.83 5.17 -4.50
N PRO A 71 -9.65 5.12 -5.13
CA PRO A 71 -8.42 4.78 -4.42
C PRO A 71 -8.14 5.77 -3.30
N VAL A 72 -7.65 5.27 -2.18
CA VAL A 72 -7.20 6.09 -1.06
C VAL A 72 -5.68 6.15 -1.07
N ARG A 73 -5.12 7.35 -0.98
CA ARG A 73 -3.69 7.60 -0.89
C ARG A 73 -3.32 8.11 0.48
N GLN A 74 -2.23 7.59 1.04
CA GLN A 74 -1.66 8.07 2.28
C GLN A 74 -0.13 8.11 2.21
N SER A 75 0.44 9.29 2.41
CA SER A 75 1.91 9.44 2.49
C SER A 75 2.42 9.02 3.87
N PHE A 76 3.60 8.40 3.90
CA PHE A 76 4.32 8.08 5.12
C PHE A 76 5.72 8.68 5.08
N GLN A 77 6.21 9.05 6.26
CA GLN A 77 7.46 9.77 6.42
C GLN A 77 8.31 9.15 7.52
N SER A 78 9.58 8.94 7.20
CA SER A 78 10.67 8.63 8.12
C SER A 78 11.97 9.15 7.48
N ASP A 79 13.12 8.53 7.76
CA ASP A 79 14.29 8.69 6.90
C ASP A 79 14.03 8.14 5.48
N ILE A 80 13.12 7.18 5.34
CA ILE A 80 12.54 6.68 4.08
C ILE A 80 11.11 7.23 3.94
N CYS A 81 10.85 7.97 2.85
CA CYS A 81 9.54 8.57 2.57
C CYS A 81 8.90 7.92 1.35
N GLY A 82 7.58 7.80 1.36
CA GLY A 82 6.83 7.26 0.23
C GLY A 82 5.33 7.47 0.36
N GLU A 83 4.61 6.83 -0.53
CA GLU A 83 3.15 6.83 -0.55
C GLU A 83 2.60 5.42 -0.54
N ALA A 84 1.47 5.22 0.12
CA ALA A 84 0.69 4.01 0.04
C ALA A 84 -0.64 4.33 -0.67
N LEU A 85 -1.00 3.48 -1.62
CA LEU A 85 -2.28 3.49 -2.32
C LEU A 85 -3.07 2.24 -1.91
N VAL A 86 -4.35 2.43 -1.58
CA VAL A 86 -5.28 1.33 -1.31
C VAL A 86 -6.35 1.34 -2.39
N LEU A 87 -6.44 0.23 -3.10
CA LEU A 87 -7.38 -0.03 -4.18
C LEU A 87 -8.41 -1.05 -3.69
N PHE A 88 -9.65 -0.63 -3.56
CA PHE A 88 -10.74 -1.52 -3.15
C PHE A 88 -11.35 -2.21 -4.36
N GLY A 89 -11.71 -3.49 -4.23
CA GLY A 89 -12.45 -4.26 -5.23
C GLY A 89 -13.87 -3.74 -5.45
N SER A 90 -14.54 -4.27 -6.47
CA SER A 90 -15.90 -3.85 -6.87
C SER A 90 -16.93 -4.07 -5.77
N ASP A 91 -16.71 -5.09 -4.93
CA ASP A 91 -17.58 -5.40 -3.81
C ASP A 91 -17.27 -4.54 -2.57
N GLY A 92 -16.17 -3.76 -2.59
CA GLY A 92 -15.68 -2.94 -1.48
C GLY A 92 -16.71 -2.09 -0.78
N ARG A 93 -17.52 -1.36 -1.55
CA ARG A 93 -18.60 -0.51 -1.01
C ARG A 93 -19.70 -1.34 -0.36
N ARG A 94 -20.19 -2.36 -1.07
CA ARG A 94 -21.33 -3.18 -0.62
C ARG A 94 -20.99 -3.93 0.67
N GLU A 95 -19.88 -4.65 0.68
CA GLU A 95 -19.49 -5.46 1.83
C GLU A 95 -19.16 -4.58 3.05
N LEU A 96 -18.66 -3.36 2.82
CA LEU A 96 -18.45 -2.42 3.93
C LEU A 96 -19.77 -1.91 4.52
N LYS A 97 -20.80 -1.66 3.70
CA LYS A 97 -22.13 -1.32 4.23
C LYS A 97 -22.68 -2.41 5.13
N GLU A 98 -22.56 -3.66 4.68
CA GLU A 98 -23.01 -4.83 5.43
C GLU A 98 -22.21 -4.99 6.73
N LEU A 99 -20.89 -4.83 6.69
CA LEU A 99 -20.03 -4.92 7.87
C LEU A 99 -20.30 -3.83 8.91
N MET A 100 -20.62 -2.62 8.46
CA MET A 100 -20.85 -1.47 9.32
C MET A 100 -22.31 -1.31 9.76
N GLY A 101 -23.23 -2.13 9.22
CA GLY A 101 -24.66 -2.06 9.52
C GLY A 101 -25.35 -0.79 9.00
N TYR A 102 -24.81 -0.19 7.94
CA TYR A 102 -25.36 1.02 7.34
C TYR A 102 -26.17 0.70 6.08
N ASP A 103 -27.41 0.23 6.26
CA ASP A 103 -28.33 -0.02 5.14
C ASP A 103 -28.74 1.28 4.40
N ASP A 104 -28.66 2.44 5.08
CA ASP A 104 -29.04 3.78 4.56
C ASP A 104 -27.86 4.78 4.45
N ALA A 105 -26.60 4.32 4.43
CA ALA A 105 -25.45 5.22 4.32
C ALA A 105 -25.44 6.00 2.99
N THR A 106 -25.12 7.29 3.08
CA THR A 106 -24.78 8.13 1.93
C THR A 106 -23.38 7.80 1.43
N ASP A 107 -23.10 8.14 0.16
CA ASP A 107 -21.78 7.95 -0.46
C ASP A 107 -20.64 8.58 0.36
N ASP A 108 -20.89 9.70 1.05
CA ASP A 108 -19.90 10.38 1.91
C ASP A 108 -19.52 9.55 3.15
N ILE A 109 -20.49 8.88 3.78
CA ILE A 109 -20.25 8.03 4.96
C ILE A 109 -19.48 6.77 4.56
N GLU A 110 -19.80 6.20 3.38
CA GLU A 110 -19.06 5.08 2.83
C GLU A 110 -17.60 5.44 2.55
N ASP A 111 -17.38 6.61 1.94
CA ASP A 111 -16.04 7.09 1.61
C ASP A 111 -15.24 7.39 2.90
N GLU A 112 -15.84 7.97 3.93
CA GLU A 112 -15.17 8.10 5.23
C GLU A 112 -14.73 6.74 5.80
N ALA A 113 -15.63 5.75 5.79
CA ALA A 113 -15.33 4.41 6.28
C ALA A 113 -14.23 3.72 5.45
N LEU A 114 -14.27 3.84 4.12
CA LEU A 114 -13.21 3.33 3.23
C LEU A 114 -11.87 4.02 3.48
N SER A 115 -11.87 5.33 3.73
CA SER A 115 -10.67 6.10 4.05
C SER A 115 -10.07 5.66 5.39
N ASP A 116 -10.90 5.43 6.40
CA ASP A 116 -10.45 4.93 7.71
C ASP A 116 -9.85 3.53 7.59
N ILE A 117 -10.53 2.63 6.88
CA ILE A 117 -10.02 1.28 6.62
C ILE A 117 -8.71 1.33 5.84
N ALA A 118 -8.62 2.14 4.79
CA ALA A 118 -7.38 2.31 4.06
C ALA A 118 -6.26 2.81 4.98
N SER A 119 -6.52 3.80 5.83
CA SER A 119 -5.51 4.30 6.78
C SER A 119 -5.09 3.24 7.79
N LEU A 120 -5.99 2.35 8.18
CA LEU A 120 -5.70 1.24 9.08
C LEU A 120 -4.89 0.15 8.40
N LEU A 121 -5.24 -0.20 7.16
CA LEU A 121 -4.48 -1.14 6.33
C LEU A 121 -3.05 -0.63 6.11
N VAL A 122 -2.90 0.64 5.73
CA VAL A 122 -1.60 1.29 5.56
C VAL A 122 -0.84 1.32 6.88
N GLY A 123 -1.49 1.78 7.96
CA GLY A 123 -0.89 1.81 9.28
C GLY A 123 -0.38 0.45 9.71
N ALA A 124 -1.20 -0.59 9.63
CA ALA A 124 -0.83 -1.93 10.06
C ALA A 124 0.27 -2.56 9.19
N CYS A 125 0.15 -2.48 7.87
CA CYS A 125 1.08 -3.10 6.93
C CYS A 125 2.41 -2.35 6.87
N VAL A 126 2.37 -1.04 6.64
CA VAL A 126 3.57 -0.22 6.43
C VAL A 126 4.33 -0.02 7.74
N HIS A 127 3.63 0.18 8.86
CA HIS A 127 4.30 0.23 10.16
C HIS A 127 5.03 -1.07 10.46
N SER A 128 4.40 -2.21 10.22
CA SER A 128 5.04 -3.47 10.58
C SER A 128 6.27 -3.78 9.72
N VAL A 129 6.33 -3.33 8.46
CA VAL A 129 7.55 -3.47 7.64
C VAL A 129 8.68 -2.60 8.20
N PHE A 130 8.38 -1.33 8.49
CA PHE A 130 9.41 -0.38 8.91
C PHE A 130 9.85 -0.57 10.36
N GLU A 131 8.99 -1.10 11.22
CA GLU A 131 9.34 -1.47 12.60
C GLU A 131 10.42 -2.56 12.63
N GLN A 132 10.34 -3.56 11.73
CA GLN A 132 11.37 -4.60 11.60
C GLN A 132 12.72 -4.04 11.11
N LEU A 133 12.69 -2.92 10.39
CA LEU A 133 13.87 -2.18 9.95
C LEU A 133 14.35 -1.14 10.98
N ASP A 134 13.81 -1.18 12.21
CA ASP A 134 14.08 -0.22 13.28
C ASP A 134 13.87 1.25 12.85
N ARG A 135 12.78 1.50 12.12
CA ARG A 135 12.39 2.83 11.65
C ARG A 135 11.06 3.27 12.24
N ARG A 136 11.01 4.52 12.68
CA ARG A 136 9.79 5.17 13.18
C ARG A 136 9.11 5.93 12.07
N LEU A 137 7.88 5.52 11.75
CA LEU A 137 7.05 6.17 10.74
C LEU A 137 6.09 7.18 11.36
N THR A 138 5.82 8.23 10.59
CA THR A 138 4.66 9.10 10.75
C THR A 138 3.82 9.06 9.48
N PHE A 139 2.50 8.97 9.62
CA PHE A 139 1.57 8.99 8.48
C PHE A 139 0.92 10.37 8.35
N LEU A 140 0.75 10.82 7.10
CA LEU A 140 -0.11 11.97 6.80
C LEU A 140 -1.57 11.54 6.70
N ARG A 141 -2.48 12.50 6.60
CA ARG A 141 -3.91 12.17 6.45
C ARG A 141 -4.17 11.43 5.14
N PRO A 142 -5.03 10.39 5.15
CA PRO A 142 -5.48 9.76 3.93
C PRO A 142 -6.27 10.78 3.09
N THR A 143 -6.14 10.66 1.77
CA THR A 143 -6.88 11.46 0.80
C THR A 143 -7.35 10.57 -0.33
N PHE A 144 -8.59 10.76 -0.76
CA PHE A 144 -9.07 10.14 -1.99
C PHE A 144 -8.30 10.65 -3.20
N VAL A 145 -7.91 9.74 -4.09
CA VAL A 145 -7.33 10.14 -5.35
C VAL A 145 -8.45 10.64 -6.27
N PRO A 146 -8.38 11.88 -6.79
CA PRO A 146 -9.42 12.37 -7.68
C PRO A 146 -9.43 11.60 -9.01
N PRO A 147 -10.59 11.45 -9.67
CA PRO A 147 -10.68 10.74 -10.95
C PRO A 147 -9.71 11.30 -11.99
N GLY A 148 -8.99 10.42 -12.68
CA GLY A 148 -7.99 10.80 -13.70
C GLY A 148 -6.77 11.53 -13.14
N SER A 149 -6.71 11.76 -11.82
CA SER A 149 -5.59 12.46 -11.19
C SER A 149 -4.45 11.51 -10.83
N LEU A 150 -4.71 10.22 -10.74
CA LEU A 150 -3.70 9.23 -10.34
C LEU A 150 -2.61 9.11 -11.42
N ALA A 151 -3.01 9.18 -12.70
CA ALA A 151 -2.11 9.33 -13.84
C ALA A 151 -1.38 10.68 -13.85
N SER A 152 -2.06 11.77 -13.46
CA SER A 152 -1.46 13.10 -13.42
C SER A 152 -0.50 13.30 -12.23
N ALA A 153 -0.74 12.63 -11.10
CA ALA A 153 0.04 12.74 -9.88
C ALA A 153 1.37 12.00 -10.02
N LEU A 154 1.37 10.81 -10.64
CA LEU A 154 2.61 10.09 -10.95
C LEU A 154 3.40 10.72 -12.11
N GLY A 155 2.76 11.55 -12.92
CA GLY A 155 3.39 12.37 -13.97
C GLY A 155 3.73 13.80 -13.56
N ASP A 156 3.45 14.20 -12.31
CA ASP A 156 3.71 15.56 -11.82
C ASP A 156 5.21 15.68 -11.46
N GLU A 157 5.93 16.53 -12.19
CA GLU A 157 7.36 16.81 -11.98
C GLU A 157 7.69 17.26 -10.55
N ARG A 158 6.69 17.73 -9.78
CA ARG A 158 6.82 18.14 -8.37
C ARG A 158 7.04 16.98 -7.40
N LEU A 159 6.64 15.76 -7.76
CA LEU A 159 6.88 14.56 -6.96
C LEU A 159 8.26 13.94 -7.24
N GLY A 160 9.09 14.60 -8.07
CA GLY A 160 10.38 14.09 -8.51
C GLY A 160 10.20 13.20 -9.73
N ARG A 161 11.29 12.97 -10.46
CA ARG A 161 11.31 12.06 -11.60
C ARG A 161 11.31 10.62 -11.05
N TRP A 162 10.16 9.95 -11.09
CA TRP A 162 10.05 8.54 -10.72
C TRP A 162 10.56 7.71 -11.90
N ASP A 163 11.86 7.42 -11.95
CA ASP A 163 12.37 6.51 -12.98
C ASP A 163 12.02 5.06 -12.60
N VAL A 164 11.99 4.73 -11.30
CA VAL A 164 11.65 3.40 -10.75
C VAL A 164 10.84 3.50 -9.45
N ALA A 165 9.97 2.54 -9.18
CA ALA A 165 9.25 2.39 -7.91
C ALA A 165 9.35 0.96 -7.37
N LEU A 166 9.46 0.83 -6.05
CA LEU A 166 9.22 -0.45 -5.38
C LEU A 166 7.72 -0.60 -5.14
N LEU A 167 7.11 -1.59 -5.77
CA LEU A 167 5.73 -2.00 -5.60
C LEU A 167 5.67 -3.15 -4.60
N LEU A 168 4.96 -2.92 -3.49
CA LEU A 168 4.56 -3.97 -2.56
C LEU A 168 3.06 -4.18 -2.72
N GLU A 169 2.66 -5.34 -3.25
CA GLU A 169 1.25 -5.69 -3.48
C GLU A 169 0.77 -6.68 -2.42
N VAL A 170 -0.29 -6.30 -1.68
CA VAL A 170 -0.92 -7.16 -0.67
C VAL A 170 -2.40 -7.29 -0.97
N HIS A 171 -2.90 -8.53 -1.01
CA HIS A 171 -4.32 -8.82 -1.10
C HIS A 171 -4.91 -9.12 0.28
N PHE A 172 -6.01 -8.43 0.58
CA PHE A 172 -6.81 -8.60 1.77
C PHE A 172 -8.13 -9.28 1.41
N THR A 173 -8.55 -10.26 2.20
CA THR A 173 -9.82 -10.98 2.03
C THR A 173 -10.47 -11.27 3.39
N LEU A 174 -11.78 -11.08 3.52
CA LEU A 174 -12.56 -11.50 4.69
C LEU A 174 -13.26 -12.84 4.45
N GLU A 175 -13.49 -13.62 5.51
CA GLU A 175 -14.04 -14.98 5.40
C GLU A 175 -15.50 -15.07 4.95
N HIS A 176 -16.36 -14.08 5.27
CA HIS A 176 -17.80 -14.15 5.05
C HIS A 176 -18.26 -12.91 4.27
N GLY A 177 -18.36 -13.00 2.93
CA GLY A 177 -18.74 -11.84 2.11
C GLY A 177 -17.70 -10.72 2.14
N GLY A 178 -16.42 -11.04 1.93
CA GLY A 178 -15.37 -10.02 2.06
C GLY A 178 -15.24 -9.08 0.87
N PHE A 179 -14.70 -7.90 1.13
CA PHE A 179 -14.11 -7.11 0.07
C PHE A 179 -12.64 -7.48 -0.13
N VAL A 180 -12.21 -7.42 -1.39
CA VAL A 180 -10.79 -7.46 -1.73
C VAL A 180 -10.23 -6.05 -1.66
N ALA A 181 -9.10 -5.87 -1.00
CA ALA A 181 -8.31 -4.65 -1.12
C ALA A 181 -6.89 -5.00 -1.53
N LYS A 182 -6.34 -4.15 -2.40
CA LYS A 182 -4.95 -4.18 -2.82
C LYS A 182 -4.24 -2.98 -2.20
N LEU A 183 -3.23 -3.24 -1.37
CA LEU A 183 -2.31 -2.20 -0.90
C LEU A 183 -1.09 -2.15 -1.82
N VAL A 184 -0.71 -0.94 -2.21
CA VAL A 184 0.42 -0.62 -3.09
C VAL A 184 1.30 0.39 -2.38
N MET A 185 2.51 -0.01 -1.99
CA MET A 185 3.53 0.95 -1.54
C MET A 185 4.30 1.49 -2.73
N LEU A 186 4.62 2.79 -2.70
CA LEU A 186 5.37 3.52 -3.70
C LEU A 186 6.55 4.25 -3.04
N LEU A 187 7.76 3.90 -3.45
CA LEU A 187 9.00 4.53 -2.98
C LEU A 187 9.72 5.17 -4.17
N PRO A 188 10.07 6.47 -4.11
CA PRO A 188 10.92 7.09 -5.12
C PRO A 188 12.36 6.57 -5.03
N ASP A 189 13.15 6.73 -6.09
CA ASP A 189 14.55 6.27 -6.21
C ASP A 189 15.40 6.56 -4.95
N ALA A 190 15.34 7.79 -4.43
CA ALA A 190 16.10 8.19 -3.24
C ALA A 190 15.70 7.41 -1.98
N ALA A 191 14.42 7.03 -1.87
CA ALA A 191 13.91 6.19 -0.78
C ALA A 191 14.28 4.72 -0.99
N ILE A 192 14.33 4.23 -2.24
CA ILE A 192 14.79 2.87 -2.57
C ILE A 192 16.24 2.66 -2.13
N HIS A 193 17.13 3.63 -2.36
CA HIS A 193 18.51 3.53 -1.89
C HIS A 193 18.63 3.41 -0.37
N LYS A 194 17.80 4.16 0.37
CA LYS A 194 17.77 4.08 1.83
C LYS A 194 17.16 2.77 2.32
N MET A 195 16.11 2.28 1.65
CA MET A 195 15.51 0.97 1.90
C MET A 195 16.55 -0.14 1.70
N LYS A 196 17.31 -0.09 0.60
CA LYS A 196 18.40 -1.03 0.33
C LYS A 196 19.45 -1.02 1.45
N ALA A 197 19.92 0.14 1.87
CA ALA A 197 20.88 0.24 2.97
C ALA A 197 20.32 -0.29 4.30
N ALA A 198 19.03 -0.09 4.58
CA ALA A 198 18.37 -0.65 5.76
C ALA A 198 18.26 -2.18 5.70
N LEU A 199 18.01 -2.73 4.51
CA LEU A 199 17.97 -4.18 4.29
C LEU A 199 19.35 -4.83 4.43
N GLU A 200 20.39 -4.19 3.90
CA GLU A 200 21.78 -4.64 4.07
C GLU A 200 22.15 -4.69 5.57
N GLN A 201 21.80 -3.66 6.33
CA GLN A 201 21.99 -3.65 7.80
C GLN A 201 21.20 -4.75 8.52
N PHE A 202 19.98 -5.02 8.08
CA PHE A 202 19.15 -6.08 8.65
C PHE A 202 19.75 -7.47 8.36
N LEU A 203 20.17 -7.71 7.12
CA LEU A 203 20.78 -8.96 6.69
C LEU A 203 22.12 -9.23 7.39
N ASP A 204 22.96 -8.19 7.55
CA ASP A 204 24.23 -8.29 8.28
C ASP A 204 24.05 -8.60 9.78
N ALA A 205 22.85 -8.38 10.32
CA ALA A 205 22.51 -8.61 11.74
C ALA A 205 21.89 -9.98 12.02
N LEU A 206 21.57 -10.78 10.99
CA LEU A 206 21.08 -12.16 11.09
C LEU A 206 22.22 -13.16 11.38
#